data_AF-A0A2N3I8U9-F1
#
_entry.id   AF-A0A2N3I8U9-F1
#
_cell.length_a   1.000
_cell.length_b   1.000
_cell.length_c   1.000
_cell.angle_alpha   90.00
_cell.angle_beta   90.00
_cell.angle_gamma   90.00
#
_symmetry.space_group_name_H-M   'P 1'
#
loop_
_entity.id
_entity.type
_entity.pdbx_description
1 polymer ?
#
loop_
_entity_poly.entity_id
_entity_poly.type
_entity_poly.pdbx_seq_one_letter_code
_entity_poly.pdbx_strand_id
1 'polypeptide(L)'
;MKKFFLIIVIHFVSACTLKEAKEQNFRNKISVQKTLSIPLDSLTPQYIFNPQLIKEKELVFLNSKINSLDFYSIEDKRLIKRIKFAKEGENAVGKIYQFLYHNADSIFVVNSYQYKVFLIDETGKVKEKYSLIKQKKHSATTAMPAIFPFNHSLILESNKLHIASSPDDDPYKDSFYQRKGLCIILNLKTKEFAYAMEFPKIYKDKYFATPFNFFSRIFLKKENKFVYSFLADKNIQITDMNHNLIEGKELDAPHFIEIPSLKKRIIDSQENTNAFNQNARYAEMYYNPFTDEYYRGVEIPLSKDNKSKVYLAIFDKNFNNIGEVLIYESDKLTYNLLNAFFTSEGMWIQRITDNEDELVYDLVEFVSE
;
A
#
# COMPACT_ATOMS: atom_id res chain seq x y z
N MET A 1 0.14 69.13 36.68
CA MET A 1 1.26 68.17 36.86
C MET A 1 0.83 67.09 37.84
N LYS A 2 1.24 65.83 37.56
CA LYS A 2 1.04 64.57 38.33
C LYS A 2 -0.37 63.97 38.20
N LYS A 3 -0.63 63.14 37.18
CA LYS A 3 -0.31 61.70 36.97
C LYS A 3 -1.29 60.74 37.69
N PHE A 4 -2.21 60.21 36.88
CA PHE A 4 -2.74 58.84 36.80
C PHE A 4 -2.38 57.85 37.92
N PHE A 5 -3.39 57.15 38.44
CA PHE A 5 -3.45 55.68 38.34
C PHE A 5 -4.91 55.20 38.45
N LEU A 6 -5.47 54.74 37.33
CA LEU A 6 -6.75 54.04 37.26
C LEU A 6 -6.44 52.56 37.47
N ILE A 7 -6.90 51.98 38.57
CA ILE A 7 -6.76 50.54 38.84
C ILE A 7 -7.84 49.81 38.04
N ILE A 8 -7.44 49.23 36.90
CA ILE A 8 -8.24 48.27 36.15
C ILE A 8 -8.06 46.91 36.84
N VAL A 9 -9.10 46.46 37.53
CA VAL A 9 -9.20 45.08 38.03
C VAL A 9 -9.56 44.19 36.85
N ILE A 10 -8.54 43.58 36.23
CA ILE A 10 -8.73 42.54 35.21
C ILE A 10 -9.05 41.23 35.95
N HIS A 11 -10.32 40.85 35.98
CA HIS A 11 -10.71 39.48 36.30
C HIS A 11 -10.30 38.58 35.12
N PHE A 12 -9.17 37.90 35.25
CA PHE A 12 -8.82 36.74 34.43
C PHE A 12 -9.79 35.61 34.79
N VAL A 13 -10.89 35.50 34.06
CA VAL A 13 -11.69 34.29 34.02
C VAL A 13 -10.90 33.29 33.18
N SER A 14 -10.10 32.44 33.83
CA SER A 14 -9.54 31.23 33.23
C SER A 14 -10.66 30.25 32.95
N ALA A 15 -11.39 30.47 31.85
CA ALA A 15 -12.15 29.44 31.18
C ALA A 15 -11.17 28.66 30.29
N CYS A 16 -10.41 27.74 30.89
CA CYS A 16 -9.94 26.57 30.17
C CYS A 16 -11.18 25.73 29.86
N THR A 17 -11.89 26.07 28.79
CA THR A 17 -12.62 25.06 28.05
C THR A 17 -11.56 24.22 27.36
N LEU A 18 -11.13 23.16 28.03
CA LEU A 18 -10.76 21.94 27.34
C LEU A 18 -11.91 21.67 26.37
N LYS A 19 -11.69 21.95 25.08
CA LYS A 19 -12.45 21.29 24.04
C LYS A 19 -12.19 19.81 24.30
N GLU A 20 -13.12 19.17 25.00
CA GLU A 20 -13.36 17.76 24.80
C GLU A 20 -13.47 17.61 23.28
N ALA A 21 -12.42 17.08 22.67
CA ALA A 21 -12.53 16.54 21.33
C ALA A 21 -13.71 15.57 21.45
N LYS A 22 -14.82 15.87 20.77
CA LYS A 22 -15.92 14.93 20.66
C LYS A 22 -15.29 13.63 20.19
N GLU A 23 -15.25 12.62 21.06
CA GLU A 23 -15.14 11.24 20.62
C GLU A 23 -16.36 10.99 19.75
N GLN A 24 -16.21 11.28 18.47
CA GLN A 24 -17.19 10.89 17.48
C GLN A 24 -16.99 9.38 17.36
N ASN A 25 -17.71 8.64 18.19
CA ASN A 25 -17.70 7.17 18.22
C ASN A 25 -18.31 6.66 16.90
N PHE A 26 -17.53 6.72 15.83
CA PHE A 26 -17.83 6.04 14.58
C PHE A 26 -17.37 4.58 14.71
N ARG A 27 -18.04 3.82 15.57
CA ARG A 27 -17.79 2.38 15.65
C ARG A 27 -18.73 1.71 14.66
N ASN A 28 -18.17 1.28 13.53
CA ASN A 28 -18.86 0.37 12.64
C ASN A 28 -18.45 -1.07 12.98
N LYS A 29 -19.35 -2.02 12.74
CA LYS A 29 -19.06 -3.46 12.72
C LYS A 29 -18.99 -3.96 11.28
N ILE A 30 -18.17 -4.99 11.07
CA ILE A 30 -18.22 -5.77 9.84
C ILE A 30 -19.47 -6.65 9.87
N SER A 31 -20.32 -6.49 8.86
CA SER A 31 -21.34 -7.48 8.49
C SER A 31 -20.87 -8.23 7.25
N VAL A 32 -20.78 -9.57 7.33
CA VAL A 32 -20.46 -10.41 6.16
C VAL A 32 -21.73 -10.64 5.37
N GLN A 33 -21.77 -10.12 4.16
CA GLN A 33 -22.94 -10.23 3.28
C GLN A 33 -22.87 -11.47 2.39
N LYS A 34 -21.68 -11.81 1.90
CA LYS A 34 -21.44 -12.98 1.04
C LYS A 34 -20.04 -13.54 1.29
N THR A 35 -19.88 -14.83 1.08
CA THR A 35 -18.57 -15.50 1.06
C THR A 35 -18.30 -16.10 -0.31
N LEU A 36 -17.12 -15.83 -0.84
CA LEU A 36 -16.56 -16.45 -2.02
C LEU A 36 -15.44 -17.40 -1.56
N SER A 37 -15.62 -18.70 -1.74
CA SER A 37 -14.55 -19.69 -1.58
C SER A 37 -14.18 -20.26 -2.95
N ILE A 38 -12.89 -20.18 -3.26
CA ILE A 38 -12.29 -20.65 -4.52
C ILE A 38 -11.33 -21.79 -4.17
N PRO A 39 -11.59 -23.04 -4.61
CA PRO A 39 -10.66 -24.15 -4.46
C PRO A 39 -9.31 -23.85 -5.13
N LEU A 40 -8.25 -24.14 -4.40
CA LEU A 40 -6.87 -24.04 -4.86
C LEU A 40 -6.35 -25.41 -5.28
N ASP A 41 -5.41 -25.41 -6.24
CA ASP A 41 -4.65 -26.61 -6.54
C ASP A 41 -3.37 -26.66 -5.67
N SER A 42 -2.71 -27.81 -5.65
CA SER A 42 -1.46 -27.99 -4.86
C SER A 42 -0.30 -27.10 -5.29
N LEU A 43 -0.43 -26.39 -6.42
CA LEU A 43 0.57 -25.47 -6.95
C LEU A 43 0.31 -24.02 -6.53
N THR A 44 -0.85 -23.69 -5.97
CA THR A 44 -1.23 -22.32 -5.61
C THR A 44 -1.04 -22.07 -4.11
N PRO A 45 -0.32 -21.02 -3.71
CA PRO A 45 -0.23 -20.65 -2.31
C PRO A 45 -1.54 -20.00 -1.84
N GLN A 46 -1.94 -20.26 -0.59
CA GLN A 46 -3.08 -19.61 0.05
C GLN A 46 -2.81 -18.11 0.31
N TYR A 47 -1.57 -17.78 0.70
CA TYR A 47 -1.13 -16.40 0.91
C TYR A 47 -0.75 -15.78 -0.43
N ILE A 48 -1.64 -14.93 -0.94
CA ILE A 48 -1.45 -14.17 -2.16
C ILE A 48 -1.39 -12.67 -1.84
N PHE A 49 -0.63 -11.93 -2.65
CA PHE A 49 -0.42 -10.51 -2.47
C PHE A 49 -0.87 -9.77 -3.72
N ASN A 50 -1.57 -8.65 -3.53
CA ASN A 50 -1.96 -7.71 -4.60
C ASN A 50 -2.62 -8.39 -5.80
N PRO A 51 -3.75 -9.11 -5.63
CA PRO A 51 -4.46 -9.57 -6.81
C PRO A 51 -4.97 -8.38 -7.63
N GLN A 52 -5.29 -8.67 -8.88
CA GLN A 52 -5.92 -7.74 -9.79
C GLN A 52 -7.28 -8.30 -10.20
N LEU A 53 -8.33 -7.52 -9.94
CA LEU A 53 -9.67 -7.83 -10.40
C LEU A 53 -9.87 -7.33 -11.83
N ILE A 54 -10.21 -8.23 -12.75
CA ILE A 54 -10.45 -7.93 -14.15
C ILE A 54 -11.95 -7.99 -14.42
N LYS A 55 -12.53 -6.82 -14.73
CA LYS A 55 -13.95 -6.65 -15.10
C LYS A 55 -14.93 -7.30 -14.11
N GLU A 56 -14.57 -7.34 -12.82
CA GLU A 56 -15.35 -7.96 -11.75
C GLU A 56 -15.64 -9.47 -11.93
N LYS A 57 -14.91 -10.14 -12.83
CA LYS A 57 -15.16 -11.55 -13.18
C LYS A 57 -13.99 -12.45 -12.90
N GLU A 58 -12.78 -11.94 -13.07
CA GLU A 58 -11.57 -12.72 -12.94
C GLU A 58 -10.64 -12.11 -11.89
N LEU A 59 -10.13 -12.95 -11.01
CA LEU A 59 -9.07 -12.61 -10.08
C LEU A 59 -7.74 -13.12 -10.65
N VAL A 60 -6.78 -12.21 -10.81
CA VAL A 60 -5.45 -12.53 -11.33
C VAL A 60 -4.42 -12.24 -10.25
N PHE A 61 -3.50 -13.16 -9.98
CA PHE A 61 -2.43 -12.91 -9.01
C PHE A 61 -1.14 -13.65 -9.36
N LEU A 62 -0.05 -13.17 -8.77
CA LEU A 62 1.26 -13.78 -8.90
C LEU A 62 1.38 -15.01 -7.99
N ASN A 63 1.53 -16.17 -8.60
CA ASN A 63 1.91 -17.39 -7.92
C ASN A 63 3.45 -17.45 -7.79
N SER A 64 3.93 -17.04 -6.63
CA SER A 64 5.36 -16.97 -6.32
C SER A 64 6.03 -18.35 -6.17
N LYS A 65 5.24 -19.40 -5.87
CA LYS A 65 5.73 -20.78 -5.70
C LYS A 65 6.28 -21.34 -7.01
N ILE A 66 5.56 -21.13 -8.11
CA ILE A 66 5.92 -21.67 -9.43
C ILE A 66 6.22 -20.61 -10.50
N ASN A 67 6.29 -19.33 -10.11
CA ASN A 67 6.60 -18.22 -11.01
C ASN A 67 5.60 -18.13 -12.18
N SER A 68 4.31 -18.03 -11.85
CA SER A 68 3.21 -17.91 -12.82
C SER A 68 2.22 -16.81 -12.46
N LEU A 69 1.42 -16.38 -13.44
CA LEU A 69 0.16 -15.68 -13.17
C LEU A 69 -0.99 -16.68 -13.25
N ASP A 70 -1.80 -16.71 -12.21
CA ASP A 70 -2.96 -17.57 -12.11
C ASP A 70 -4.23 -16.72 -12.23
N PHE A 71 -5.16 -17.18 -13.08
CA PHE A 71 -6.41 -16.50 -13.40
C PHE A 71 -7.57 -17.36 -12.91
N TYR A 72 -8.32 -16.86 -11.94
CA TYR A 72 -9.47 -17.54 -11.36
C TYR A 72 -10.76 -16.83 -11.77
N SER A 73 -11.78 -17.61 -12.17
CA SER A 73 -13.12 -17.08 -12.35
C SER A 73 -13.81 -16.99 -10.99
N ILE A 74 -14.40 -15.83 -10.70
CA ILE A 74 -15.20 -15.59 -9.50
C ILE A 74 -16.54 -16.32 -9.59
N GLU A 75 -17.14 -16.33 -10.78
CA GLU A 75 -18.43 -16.99 -11.04
C GLU A 75 -18.32 -18.52 -10.98
N ASP A 76 -17.37 -19.08 -11.73
CA ASP A 76 -17.17 -20.53 -11.80
C ASP A 76 -16.37 -21.09 -10.61
N LYS A 77 -15.78 -20.22 -9.79
CA LYS A 77 -14.93 -20.56 -8.63
C LYS A 77 -13.83 -21.57 -8.97
N ARG A 78 -13.13 -21.34 -10.09
CA ARG A 78 -12.08 -22.27 -10.57
C ARG A 78 -10.95 -21.54 -11.29
N LEU A 79 -9.80 -22.19 -11.33
CA LEU A 79 -8.68 -21.77 -12.17
C LEU A 79 -9.09 -21.87 -13.65
N ILE A 80 -9.01 -20.76 -14.37
CA ILE A 80 -9.30 -20.65 -15.81
C ILE A 80 -8.02 -20.81 -16.63
N LYS A 81 -6.96 -20.14 -16.20
CA LYS A 81 -5.70 -20.07 -16.94
C LYS A 81 -4.52 -19.90 -15.99
N ARG A 82 -3.39 -20.48 -16.38
CA ARG A 82 -2.10 -20.29 -15.72
C ARG A 82 -1.03 -19.99 -16.76
N ILE A 83 -0.37 -18.84 -16.61
CA ILE A 83 0.74 -18.42 -17.48
C ILE A 83 2.03 -18.64 -16.70
N LYS A 84 2.79 -19.69 -17.04
CA LYS A 84 4.08 -19.99 -16.40
C LYS A 84 5.20 -19.21 -17.08
N PHE A 85 6.12 -18.66 -16.29
CA PHE A 85 7.26 -17.92 -16.82
C PHE A 85 8.58 -18.63 -16.54
N ALA A 86 9.40 -18.77 -17.58
CA ALA A 86 10.72 -19.36 -17.48
C ALA A 86 11.66 -18.47 -16.65
N LYS A 87 12.43 -19.10 -15.76
CA LYS A 87 13.50 -18.43 -15.00
C LYS A 87 14.82 -18.38 -15.79
N GLU A 88 15.01 -19.28 -16.74
CA GLU A 88 16.22 -19.47 -17.53
C GLU A 88 15.90 -19.69 -19.02
N GLY A 89 16.88 -19.45 -19.91
CA GLY A 89 16.71 -19.48 -21.36
C GLY A 89 16.42 -18.11 -22.00
N GLU A 90 16.18 -18.10 -23.32
CA GLU A 90 16.06 -16.87 -24.11
C GLU A 90 14.83 -16.01 -23.74
N ASN A 91 13.72 -16.68 -23.42
CA ASN A 91 12.46 -16.09 -22.98
C ASN A 91 12.38 -15.94 -21.45
N ALA A 92 13.50 -16.10 -20.74
CA ALA A 92 13.52 -15.98 -19.29
C ALA A 92 13.21 -14.58 -18.81
N VAL A 93 12.40 -14.52 -17.75
CA VAL A 93 12.12 -13.28 -17.00
C VAL A 93 12.68 -13.35 -15.58
N GLY A 94 13.25 -14.50 -15.19
CA GLY A 94 13.72 -14.75 -13.83
C GLY A 94 12.56 -14.83 -12.83
N LYS A 95 12.84 -14.49 -11.57
CA LYS A 95 11.81 -14.42 -10.52
C LYS A 95 11.03 -13.11 -10.64
N ILE A 96 9.71 -13.23 -10.74
CA ILE A 96 8.79 -12.09 -10.78
C ILE A 96 8.44 -11.66 -9.35
N TYR A 97 8.33 -10.35 -9.15
CA TYR A 97 7.95 -9.72 -7.88
C TYR A 97 6.70 -8.85 -8.00
N GLN A 98 6.42 -8.32 -9.19
CA GLN A 98 5.24 -7.51 -9.46
C GLN A 98 4.68 -7.85 -10.83
N PHE A 99 3.38 -7.63 -11.03
CA PHE A 99 2.73 -7.78 -12.32
C PHE A 99 1.62 -6.74 -12.52
N LEU A 100 1.30 -6.50 -13.79
CA LEU A 100 0.13 -5.75 -14.22
C LEU A 100 -0.43 -6.45 -15.46
N TYR A 101 -1.67 -6.93 -15.36
CA TYR A 101 -2.40 -7.44 -16.50
C TYR A 101 -3.16 -6.30 -17.17
N HIS A 102 -2.66 -5.76 -18.29
CA HIS A 102 -3.41 -4.73 -19.02
C HIS A 102 -4.42 -5.36 -19.97
N ASN A 103 -4.00 -6.39 -20.72
CA ASN A 103 -4.82 -7.25 -21.57
C ASN A 103 -4.01 -8.49 -22.00
N ALA A 104 -4.62 -9.38 -22.78
CA ALA A 104 -4.00 -10.61 -23.29
C ALA A 104 -2.68 -10.40 -24.06
N ASP A 105 -2.49 -9.23 -24.67
CA ASP A 105 -1.30 -8.88 -25.45
C ASP A 105 -0.26 -8.07 -24.66
N SER A 106 -0.63 -7.64 -23.45
CA SER A 106 0.10 -6.66 -22.65
C SER A 106 0.05 -7.01 -21.17
N ILE A 107 0.90 -7.94 -20.77
CA ILE A 107 1.16 -8.31 -19.40
C ILE A 107 2.54 -7.78 -19.04
N PHE A 108 2.61 -6.90 -18.04
CA PHE A 108 3.89 -6.40 -17.54
C PHE A 108 4.27 -7.21 -16.31
N VAL A 109 5.48 -7.77 -16.30
CA VAL A 109 6.04 -8.41 -15.12
C VAL A 109 7.39 -7.78 -14.78
N VAL A 110 7.69 -7.70 -13.50
CA VAL A 110 8.90 -7.04 -12.99
C VAL A 110 9.77 -8.02 -12.26
N ASN A 111 11.03 -8.05 -12.66
CA ASN A 111 12.11 -8.66 -11.89
C ASN A 111 12.90 -7.55 -11.20
N SER A 112 12.65 -7.39 -9.91
CA SER A 112 13.23 -6.31 -9.11
C SER A 112 14.76 -6.39 -9.04
N TYR A 113 15.32 -7.57 -8.80
CA TYR A 113 16.77 -7.76 -8.68
C TYR A 113 17.52 -7.65 -10.02
N GLN A 114 16.82 -7.86 -11.14
CA GLN A 114 17.39 -7.62 -12.47
C GLN A 114 17.15 -6.21 -12.98
N TYR A 115 16.41 -5.35 -12.25
CA TYR A 115 16.02 -4.01 -12.68
C TYR A 115 15.35 -4.02 -14.05
N LYS A 116 14.43 -4.97 -14.27
CA LYS A 116 13.81 -5.17 -15.58
C LYS A 116 12.29 -5.28 -15.52
N VAL A 117 11.65 -4.70 -16.53
CA VAL A 117 10.26 -4.95 -16.89
C VAL A 117 10.25 -5.80 -18.15
N PHE A 118 9.38 -6.80 -18.19
CA PHE A 118 9.13 -7.61 -19.37
C PHE A 118 7.68 -7.38 -19.81
N LEU A 119 7.49 -7.07 -21.10
CA LEU A 119 6.18 -7.08 -21.74
C LEU A 119 5.96 -8.47 -22.34
N ILE A 120 4.87 -9.11 -21.94
CA ILE A 120 4.56 -10.50 -22.25
C ILE A 120 3.12 -10.59 -22.77
N ASP A 121 2.86 -11.52 -23.67
CA ASP A 121 1.49 -11.90 -24.04
C ASP A 121 0.98 -13.09 -23.20
N GLU A 122 -0.28 -13.45 -23.39
CA GLU A 122 -0.92 -14.52 -22.64
C GLU A 122 -0.37 -15.93 -22.91
N THR A 123 0.44 -16.11 -23.96
CA THR A 123 1.16 -17.36 -24.23
C THR A 123 2.44 -17.49 -23.39
N GLY A 124 2.83 -16.42 -22.68
CA GLY A 124 4.07 -16.36 -21.92
C GLY A 124 5.29 -15.91 -22.75
N LYS A 125 5.08 -15.48 -24.01
CA LYS A 125 6.17 -15.02 -24.88
C LYS A 125 6.56 -13.58 -24.53
N VAL A 126 7.87 -13.36 -24.34
CA VAL A 126 8.41 -12.02 -24.11
C VAL A 126 8.42 -11.24 -25.43
N LYS A 127 7.70 -10.11 -25.46
CA LYS A 127 7.62 -9.19 -26.61
C LYS A 127 8.66 -8.07 -26.51
N GLU A 128 8.95 -7.59 -25.31
CA GLU A 128 9.91 -6.50 -25.09
C GLU A 128 10.52 -6.55 -23.68
N LYS A 129 11.74 -6.02 -23.54
CA LYS A 129 12.49 -5.95 -22.29
C LYS A 129 12.93 -4.50 -22.02
N TYR A 130 12.58 -3.96 -20.86
CA TYR A 130 12.95 -2.61 -20.46
C TYR A 130 13.94 -2.65 -19.29
N SER A 131 15.05 -1.93 -19.41
CA SER A 131 16.01 -1.73 -18.31
C SER A 131 15.56 -0.57 -17.43
N LEU A 132 15.64 -0.74 -16.12
CA LEU A 132 15.37 0.28 -15.09
C LEU A 132 16.65 0.77 -14.41
N ILE A 133 17.79 0.50 -15.05
CA ILE A 133 19.11 0.97 -14.62
C ILE A 133 19.92 1.45 -15.84
N LYS A 134 20.59 2.60 -15.71
CA LYS A 134 21.29 3.27 -16.83
C LYS A 134 22.67 2.67 -17.12
N GLN A 135 23.37 2.23 -16.09
CA GLN A 135 24.70 1.62 -16.20
C GLN A 135 24.62 0.25 -15.53
N LYS A 136 25.40 -0.75 -15.99
CA LYS A 136 25.48 -2.08 -15.34
C LYS A 136 26.05 -2.04 -13.90
N LYS A 137 26.20 -0.85 -13.30
CA LYS A 137 26.69 -0.61 -11.96
C LYS A 137 25.64 0.17 -11.18
N HIS A 138 25.38 -0.30 -9.97
CA HIS A 138 24.61 0.42 -8.97
C HIS A 138 25.25 1.79 -8.74
N SER A 139 24.45 2.84 -8.85
CA SER A 139 24.87 4.20 -8.52
C SER A 139 24.21 4.60 -7.20
N ALA A 140 24.77 5.58 -6.51
CA ALA A 140 24.15 6.21 -5.35
C ALA A 140 22.83 6.96 -5.66
N THR A 141 22.24 6.77 -6.85
CA THR A 141 20.94 7.33 -7.23
C THR A 141 19.99 6.27 -7.79
N THR A 142 20.41 5.01 -7.82
CA THR A 142 19.58 3.90 -8.33
C THR A 142 18.38 3.68 -7.42
N ALA A 143 17.24 3.34 -8.01
CA ALA A 143 16.07 2.85 -7.30
C ALA A 143 15.73 1.44 -7.79
N MET A 144 15.44 0.54 -6.85
CA MET A 144 15.04 -0.82 -7.11
C MET A 144 13.52 -0.91 -7.13
N PRO A 145 12.89 -1.57 -8.13
CA PRO A 145 11.48 -1.90 -8.05
C PRO A 145 11.18 -2.66 -6.76
N ALA A 146 10.09 -2.32 -6.07
CA ALA A 146 9.75 -2.94 -4.80
C ALA A 146 9.63 -4.48 -4.92
N ILE A 147 10.11 -5.21 -3.92
CA ILE A 147 10.01 -6.68 -3.87
C ILE A 147 8.76 -7.16 -3.11
N PHE A 148 8.21 -6.29 -2.25
CA PHE A 148 6.97 -6.49 -1.51
C PHE A 148 6.14 -5.23 -1.68
N PRO A 149 5.60 -4.96 -2.89
CA PRO A 149 4.81 -3.76 -3.04
C PRO A 149 3.49 -3.93 -2.30
N PHE A 150 2.96 -2.82 -1.81
CA PHE A 150 1.58 -2.76 -1.36
C PHE A 150 0.70 -2.56 -2.61
N ASN A 151 -0.60 -2.40 -2.42
CA ASN A 151 -1.56 -2.28 -3.51
C ASN A 151 -1.15 -1.24 -4.59
N HIS A 152 -1.54 -1.53 -5.84
CA HIS A 152 -1.28 -0.72 -7.04
C HIS A 152 0.22 -0.42 -7.31
N SER A 153 1.03 -1.47 -7.17
CA SER A 153 2.48 -1.49 -7.41
C SER A 153 2.90 -1.10 -8.83
N LEU A 154 2.04 -1.36 -9.82
CA LEU A 154 2.23 -1.06 -11.24
C LEU A 154 0.99 -0.39 -11.82
N ILE A 155 1.18 0.78 -12.40
CA ILE A 155 0.11 1.56 -13.03
C ILE A 155 0.56 1.96 -14.44
N LEU A 156 -0.25 1.61 -15.43
CA LEU A 156 -0.04 2.01 -16.82
C LEU A 156 -1.02 3.12 -17.17
N GLU A 157 -0.50 4.28 -17.55
CA GLU A 157 -1.30 5.40 -18.02
C GLU A 157 -0.51 6.20 -19.06
N SER A 158 -1.16 6.61 -20.16
CA SER A 158 -0.53 7.43 -21.21
C SER A 158 0.85 6.94 -21.70
N ASN A 159 0.99 5.63 -21.97
CA ASN A 159 2.25 4.95 -22.36
C ASN A 159 3.40 5.03 -21.34
N LYS A 160 3.10 5.40 -20.10
CA LYS A 160 4.05 5.39 -18.98
C LYS A 160 3.66 4.31 -17.99
N LEU A 161 4.63 3.49 -17.62
CA LEU A 161 4.50 2.53 -16.53
C LEU A 161 5.11 3.14 -15.27
N HIS A 162 4.28 3.33 -14.26
CA HIS A 162 4.65 3.82 -12.93
C HIS A 162 4.84 2.64 -11.99
N ILE A 163 6.06 2.47 -11.49
CA ILE A 163 6.49 1.29 -10.74
C ILE A 163 6.85 1.73 -9.32
N ALA A 164 6.21 1.15 -8.31
CA ALA A 164 6.59 1.36 -6.93
C ALA A 164 8.03 0.85 -6.72
N SER A 165 8.86 1.66 -6.07
CA SER A 165 10.28 1.37 -5.88
C SER A 165 10.77 1.86 -4.52
N SER A 166 11.99 1.48 -4.19
CA SER A 166 12.74 2.05 -3.08
C SER A 166 14.13 2.50 -3.58
N PRO A 167 14.75 3.49 -2.94
CA PRO A 167 16.18 3.73 -3.15
C PRO A 167 16.98 2.43 -2.98
N ASP A 168 17.89 2.18 -3.91
CA ASP A 168 18.83 1.07 -3.87
C ASP A 168 20.10 1.52 -3.13
N ASP A 169 19.96 1.76 -1.83
CA ASP A 169 21.02 2.19 -0.93
C ASP A 169 20.76 1.64 0.48
N ASP A 170 21.75 1.80 1.35
CA ASP A 170 21.68 1.45 2.75
C ASP A 170 20.61 2.30 3.48
N PRO A 171 19.50 1.69 3.96
CA PRO A 171 18.45 2.42 4.69
C PRO A 171 18.92 2.95 6.05
N TYR A 172 20.13 2.60 6.49
CA TYR A 172 20.76 3.16 7.69
C TYR A 172 21.54 4.45 7.43
N LYS A 173 21.53 4.97 6.19
CA LYS A 173 22.15 6.26 5.84
C LYS A 173 21.10 7.30 5.49
N ASP A 174 21.36 8.55 5.86
CA ASP A 174 20.45 9.67 5.52
C ASP A 174 20.32 9.86 4.01
N SER A 175 21.36 9.51 3.26
CA SER A 175 21.37 9.54 1.79
C SER A 175 20.21 8.74 1.18
N PHE A 176 19.72 7.68 1.84
CA PHE A 176 18.55 6.90 1.41
C PHE A 176 17.27 7.75 1.36
N TYR A 177 17.08 8.65 2.34
CA TYR A 177 15.85 9.42 2.52
C TYR A 177 15.85 10.76 1.77
N GLN A 178 17.02 11.23 1.32
CA GLN A 178 17.19 12.53 0.68
C GLN A 178 17.05 12.49 -0.85
N ARG A 179 16.69 11.35 -1.45
CA ARG A 179 16.65 11.19 -2.91
C ARG A 179 15.29 10.74 -3.43
N LYS A 180 15.09 10.98 -4.74
CA LYS A 180 14.02 10.37 -5.51
C LYS A 180 14.28 8.88 -5.69
N GLY A 181 13.23 8.08 -5.59
CA GLY A 181 13.34 6.63 -5.72
C GLY A 181 12.14 5.85 -5.23
N LEU A 182 11.05 6.51 -4.84
CA LEU A 182 9.81 5.84 -4.43
C LEU A 182 8.87 5.53 -5.60
N CYS A 183 9.17 6.05 -6.79
CA CYS A 183 8.57 5.60 -8.03
C CYS A 183 9.59 5.58 -9.16
N ILE A 184 9.53 4.58 -10.04
CA ILE A 184 10.17 4.59 -11.34
C ILE A 184 9.10 4.92 -12.38
N ILE A 185 9.34 5.90 -13.25
CA ILE A 185 8.48 6.22 -14.38
C ILE A 185 9.20 5.72 -15.64
N LEU A 186 8.65 4.71 -16.31
CA LEU A 186 9.17 4.15 -17.55
C LEU A 186 8.29 4.55 -18.73
N ASN A 187 8.85 5.24 -19.73
CA ASN A 187 8.16 5.50 -21.00
C ASN A 187 8.32 4.28 -21.91
N LEU A 188 7.21 3.62 -22.26
CA LEU A 188 7.23 2.39 -23.05
C LEU A 188 7.64 2.62 -24.52
N LYS A 189 7.45 3.84 -25.03
CA LYS A 189 7.81 4.20 -26.41
C LYS A 189 9.30 4.55 -26.53
N THR A 190 9.82 5.40 -25.65
CA THR A 190 11.23 5.85 -25.73
C THR A 190 12.19 4.92 -24.98
N LYS A 191 11.66 4.02 -24.14
CA LYS A 191 12.42 3.17 -23.19
C LYS A 191 13.19 3.96 -22.13
N GLU A 192 13.01 5.28 -22.09
CA GLU A 192 13.60 6.13 -21.07
C GLU A 192 12.85 5.96 -19.76
N PHE A 193 13.59 6.05 -18.67
CA PHE A 193 13.01 6.05 -17.34
C PHE A 193 13.60 7.13 -16.45
N ALA A 194 12.84 7.52 -15.43
CA ALA A 194 13.25 8.46 -14.39
C ALA A 194 12.88 7.92 -13.00
N TYR A 195 13.70 8.24 -12.01
CA TYR A 195 13.37 8.05 -10.61
C TYR A 195 12.64 9.29 -10.10
N ALA A 196 11.50 9.07 -9.49
CA ALA A 196 10.58 10.09 -9.02
C ALA A 196 10.14 9.76 -7.59
N MET A 197 9.42 10.70 -6.98
CA MET A 197 8.94 10.65 -5.61
C MET A 197 10.04 10.53 -4.54
N GLU A 198 10.01 11.43 -3.57
CA GLU A 198 10.91 11.44 -2.41
C GLU A 198 10.16 11.01 -1.15
N PHE A 199 10.92 10.63 -0.13
CA PHE A 199 10.33 10.45 1.19
C PHE A 199 9.73 11.76 1.73
N PRO A 200 8.61 11.69 2.48
CA PRO A 200 8.08 12.81 3.22
C PRO A 200 9.10 13.42 4.17
N LYS A 201 8.91 14.71 4.50
CA LYS A 201 9.80 15.45 5.40
C LYS A 201 9.99 14.75 6.76
N ILE A 202 8.95 14.10 7.29
CA ILE A 202 9.05 13.37 8.57
C ILE A 202 10.13 12.28 8.56
N TYR A 203 10.33 11.58 7.44
CA TYR A 203 11.38 10.56 7.29
C TYR A 203 12.79 11.13 7.10
N LYS A 204 12.88 12.42 6.78
CA LYS A 204 14.14 13.17 6.68
C LYS A 204 14.55 13.75 8.05
N ASP A 205 13.57 14.11 8.87
CA ASP A 205 13.78 14.77 10.16
C ASP A 205 13.78 13.81 11.36
N LYS A 206 13.14 12.64 11.23
CA LYS A 206 13.00 11.64 12.29
C LYS A 206 13.61 10.30 11.86
N TYR A 207 13.92 9.46 12.84
CA TYR A 207 14.36 8.10 12.63
C TYR A 207 13.25 7.11 12.98
N PHE A 208 12.97 6.20 12.05
CA PHE A 208 12.00 5.13 12.21
C PHE A 208 12.68 3.77 11.99
N ALA A 209 12.03 2.70 12.47
CA ALA A 209 12.41 1.34 12.10
C ALA A 209 12.28 1.17 10.57
N THR A 210 13.17 0.38 9.97
CA THR A 210 13.29 0.21 8.52
C THR A 210 12.00 -0.26 7.85
N PRO A 211 11.16 -1.15 8.45
CA PRO A 211 9.88 -1.51 7.85
C PRO A 211 8.91 -0.34 7.68
N PHE A 212 9.05 0.78 8.40
CA PHE A 212 8.25 1.98 8.14
C PHE A 212 8.55 2.65 6.80
N ASN A 213 9.61 2.22 6.10
CA ASN A 213 9.94 2.72 4.76
C ASN A 213 8.95 2.23 3.69
N PHE A 214 8.11 1.22 3.98
CA PHE A 214 7.02 0.84 3.08
C PHE A 214 5.97 1.95 3.01
N PHE A 215 5.19 1.91 1.94
CA PHE A 215 4.08 2.81 1.70
C PHE A 215 3.06 2.12 0.81
N SER A 216 1.80 2.50 0.99
CA SER A 216 0.71 2.18 0.07
C SER A 216 0.50 3.35 -0.89
N ARG A 217 -0.02 3.06 -2.08
CA ARG A 217 -0.42 4.10 -3.02
C ARG A 217 -1.66 3.71 -3.80
N ILE A 218 -2.40 4.72 -4.24
CA ILE A 218 -3.54 4.58 -5.15
C ILE A 218 -3.39 5.55 -6.33
N PHE A 219 -4.04 5.24 -7.44
CA PHE A 219 -4.10 6.09 -8.62
C PHE A 219 -5.53 6.51 -8.89
N LEU A 220 -5.75 7.82 -8.85
CA LEU A 220 -7.03 8.46 -9.11
C LEU A 220 -7.08 8.80 -10.59
N LYS A 221 -7.61 7.87 -11.38
CA LYS A 221 -7.56 7.92 -12.85
C LYS A 221 -8.29 9.13 -13.43
N LYS A 222 -9.43 9.53 -12.85
CA LYS A 222 -10.22 10.68 -13.34
C LYS A 222 -9.44 11.99 -13.17
N GLU A 223 -8.66 12.10 -12.11
CA GLU A 223 -7.90 13.29 -11.72
C GLU A 223 -6.46 13.27 -12.26
N ASN A 224 -5.96 12.12 -12.75
CA ASN A 224 -4.56 11.88 -13.08
C ASN A 224 -3.62 12.21 -11.91
N LYS A 225 -3.97 11.73 -10.72
CA LYS A 225 -3.21 11.95 -9.48
C LYS A 225 -2.86 10.64 -8.80
N PHE A 226 -1.75 10.63 -8.09
CA PHE A 226 -1.44 9.56 -7.14
C PHE A 226 -1.67 10.04 -5.72
N VAL A 227 -2.06 9.12 -4.84
CA VAL A 227 -2.10 9.35 -3.40
C VAL A 227 -1.18 8.33 -2.74
N TYR A 228 -0.26 8.81 -1.93
CA TYR A 228 0.72 8.02 -1.18
C TYR A 228 0.37 8.05 0.31
N SER A 229 0.30 6.87 0.92
CA SER A 229 0.10 6.68 2.36
C SER A 229 1.34 5.99 2.93
N PHE A 230 2.10 6.73 3.74
CA PHE A 230 3.29 6.20 4.41
C PHE A 230 2.91 5.64 5.78
N LEU A 231 3.54 4.53 6.18
CA LEU A 231 3.21 3.81 7.41
C LEU A 231 3.38 4.67 8.68
N ALA A 232 4.34 5.62 8.67
CA ALA A 232 4.64 6.46 9.82
C ALA A 232 4.10 7.90 9.75
N ASP A 233 3.39 8.27 8.68
CA ASP A 233 2.95 9.64 8.44
C ASP A 233 1.43 9.73 8.45
N LYS A 234 0.87 10.59 9.32
CA LYS A 234 -0.58 10.88 9.32
C LYS A 234 -1.03 11.56 8.04
N ASN A 235 -0.12 12.21 7.34
CA ASN A 235 -0.41 12.84 6.07
C ASN A 235 -0.33 11.84 4.92
N ILE A 236 -1.31 11.90 4.03
CA ILE A 236 -1.15 11.40 2.67
C ILE A 236 -0.43 12.46 1.83
N GLN A 237 0.24 12.01 0.77
CA GLN A 237 0.79 12.90 -0.25
C GLN A 237 0.06 12.71 -1.57
N ILE A 238 -0.51 13.78 -2.08
CA ILE A 238 -1.18 13.83 -3.37
C ILE A 238 -0.20 14.39 -4.39
N THR A 239 0.05 13.66 -5.48
CA THR A 239 1.03 14.02 -6.50
C THR A 239 0.44 14.04 -7.91
N ASP A 240 1.11 14.75 -8.82
CA ASP A 240 0.82 14.71 -10.25
C ASP A 240 1.33 13.41 -10.91
N MET A 241 1.11 13.26 -12.22
CA MET A 241 1.62 12.11 -12.99
C MET A 241 3.15 12.00 -13.03
N ASN A 242 3.90 13.06 -12.72
CA ASN A 242 5.35 13.04 -12.63
C ASN A 242 5.83 12.84 -11.18
N HIS A 243 4.90 12.58 -10.26
CA HIS A 243 5.13 12.39 -8.83
C HIS A 243 5.72 13.62 -8.14
N ASN A 244 5.38 14.82 -8.63
CA ASN A 244 5.61 16.06 -7.91
C ASN A 244 4.49 16.26 -6.88
N LEU A 245 4.86 16.62 -5.65
CA LEU A 245 3.90 16.91 -4.59
C LEU A 245 3.00 18.08 -4.98
N ILE A 246 1.68 17.84 -4.96
CA ILE A 246 0.64 18.86 -5.11
C ILE A 246 0.22 19.32 -3.71
N GLU A 247 -0.09 18.37 -2.83
CA GLU A 247 -0.64 18.63 -1.50
C GLU A 247 -0.26 17.52 -0.53
N GLY A 248 0.05 17.88 0.72
CA GLY A 248 0.08 16.96 1.85
C GLY A 248 -1.17 17.19 2.70
N LYS A 249 -1.95 16.14 2.94
CA LYS A 249 -3.22 16.22 3.68
C LYS A 249 -3.24 15.25 4.84
N GLU A 250 -3.58 15.76 6.02
CA GLU A 250 -3.79 14.91 7.20
C GLU A 250 -5.07 14.10 7.04
N LEU A 251 -4.98 12.78 7.21
CA LEU A 251 -6.13 11.90 7.34
C LEU A 251 -6.23 11.49 8.81
N ASP A 252 -7.11 12.18 9.54
CA ASP A 252 -7.34 11.90 10.94
C ASP A 252 -7.94 10.50 11.10
N ALA A 253 -7.18 9.63 11.75
CA ALA A 253 -7.57 8.28 12.10
C ALA A 253 -7.66 8.22 13.63
N PRO A 254 -8.87 8.09 14.23
CA PRO A 254 -9.09 8.34 15.65
C PRO A 254 -8.17 7.56 16.59
N HIS A 255 -7.82 6.33 16.23
CA HIS A 255 -6.97 5.48 17.07
C HIS A 255 -5.46 5.56 16.72
N PHE A 256 -5.05 6.30 15.69
CA PHE A 256 -3.63 6.42 15.36
C PHE A 256 -2.89 7.27 16.40
N ILE A 257 -1.75 6.77 16.85
CA ILE A 257 -0.86 7.48 17.78
C ILE A 257 0.43 7.83 17.04
N GLU A 258 0.87 9.08 17.16
CA GLU A 258 2.11 9.53 16.54
C GLU A 258 3.30 8.70 17.03
N ILE A 259 4.09 8.23 16.07
CA ILE A 259 5.26 7.40 16.33
C ILE A 259 6.41 8.30 16.82
N PRO A 260 6.99 8.02 18.00
CA PRO A 260 8.15 8.76 18.47
C PRO A 260 9.35 8.52 17.56
N SER A 261 10.14 9.56 17.33
CA SER A 261 11.43 9.39 16.65
C SER A 261 12.35 8.54 17.50
N LEU A 262 13.01 7.57 16.87
CA LEU A 262 14.13 6.87 17.47
C LEU A 262 15.29 7.86 17.67
N LYS A 263 16.17 7.57 18.66
CA LYS A 263 17.36 8.39 18.93
C LYS A 263 18.42 8.26 17.83
N LYS A 264 18.45 7.12 17.15
CA LYS A 264 19.36 6.78 16.06
C LYS A 264 18.71 5.70 15.19
N ARG A 265 19.28 5.48 14.01
CA ARG A 265 18.91 4.37 13.13
C ARG A 265 19.31 3.04 13.80
N ILE A 266 18.40 2.08 13.80
CA ILE A 266 18.60 0.75 14.38
C ILE A 266 19.13 -0.19 13.30
N ILE A 267 20.39 -0.62 13.42
CA ILE A 267 21.01 -1.57 12.48
C ILE A 267 20.63 -3.01 12.84
N ASP A 268 20.49 -3.31 14.13
CA ASP A 268 20.14 -4.66 14.59
C ASP A 268 18.74 -5.06 14.11
N SER A 269 18.64 -6.20 13.42
CA SER A 269 17.38 -6.63 12.80
C SER A 269 16.29 -6.93 13.82
N GLN A 270 16.64 -7.45 15.00
CA GLN A 270 15.65 -7.82 16.01
C GLN A 270 15.12 -6.57 16.72
N GLU A 271 16.00 -5.63 17.08
CA GLU A 271 15.61 -4.34 17.63
C GLU A 271 14.75 -3.55 16.64
N ASN A 272 15.05 -3.63 15.34
CA ASN A 272 14.28 -2.97 14.29
C ASN A 272 12.86 -3.56 14.16
N THR A 273 12.75 -4.90 14.15
CA THR A 273 11.46 -5.61 14.18
C THR A 273 10.67 -5.28 15.46
N ASN A 274 11.32 -5.27 16.61
CA ASN A 274 10.67 -4.93 17.88
C ASN A 274 10.14 -3.49 17.88
N ALA A 275 10.94 -2.53 17.39
CA ALA A 275 10.53 -1.14 17.27
C ALA A 275 9.34 -0.99 16.31
N PHE A 276 9.32 -1.71 15.19
CA PHE A 276 8.18 -1.73 14.28
C PHE A 276 6.92 -2.32 14.93
N ASN A 277 7.04 -3.45 15.61
CA ASN A 277 5.90 -4.15 16.21
C ASN A 277 5.34 -3.46 17.46
N GLN A 278 6.12 -2.60 18.12
CA GLN A 278 5.70 -1.86 19.33
C GLN A 278 5.08 -0.50 19.04
N ASN A 279 5.00 -0.07 17.77
CA ASN A 279 4.44 1.22 17.39
C ASN A 279 3.20 1.06 16.51
N ALA A 280 2.27 2.00 16.66
CA ALA A 280 1.15 2.14 15.74
C ALA A 280 1.66 2.47 14.33
N ARG A 281 0.90 2.10 13.31
CA ARG A 281 1.26 2.34 11.91
C ARG A 281 0.03 2.42 11.04
N TYR A 282 0.11 3.20 9.97
CA TYR A 282 -0.82 3.02 8.86
C TYR A 282 -0.46 1.76 8.07
N ALA A 283 -1.42 1.26 7.29
CA ALA A 283 -1.24 0.11 6.41
C ALA A 283 -1.78 0.43 5.00
N GLU A 284 -2.36 -0.56 4.31
CA GLU A 284 -2.88 -0.42 2.97
C GLU A 284 -3.96 0.67 2.90
N MET A 285 -3.88 1.49 1.85
CA MET A 285 -4.86 2.51 1.52
C MET A 285 -5.59 2.12 0.25
N TYR A 286 -6.91 2.13 0.27
CA TYR A 286 -7.76 1.78 -0.84
C TYR A 286 -8.60 2.97 -1.32
N TYR A 287 -9.06 2.88 -2.57
CA TYR A 287 -10.07 3.76 -3.14
C TYR A 287 -11.16 2.91 -3.75
N ASN A 288 -12.40 3.20 -3.38
CA ASN A 288 -13.59 2.61 -3.95
C ASN A 288 -14.08 3.49 -5.11
N PRO A 289 -13.91 3.06 -6.37
CA PRO A 289 -14.31 3.87 -7.53
C PRO A 289 -15.83 3.97 -7.71
N PHE A 290 -16.63 3.18 -6.99
CA PHE A 290 -18.09 3.17 -7.09
C PHE A 290 -18.76 4.18 -6.16
N THR A 291 -18.16 4.45 -5.00
CA THR A 291 -18.68 5.39 -3.99
C THR A 291 -17.82 6.65 -3.83
N ASP A 292 -16.66 6.70 -4.48
CA ASP A 292 -15.63 7.72 -4.29
C ASP A 292 -15.13 7.80 -2.83
N GLU A 293 -15.11 6.67 -2.12
CA GLU A 293 -14.62 6.56 -0.74
C GLU A 293 -13.17 6.07 -0.68
N TYR A 294 -12.46 6.44 0.38
CA TYR A 294 -11.12 5.96 0.66
C TYR A 294 -11.11 5.15 1.95
N TYR A 295 -10.26 4.14 2.00
CA TYR A 295 -10.07 3.33 3.20
C TYR A 295 -8.59 3.32 3.54
N ARG A 296 -8.24 3.44 4.82
CA ARG A 296 -6.84 3.44 5.26
C ARG A 296 -6.70 2.54 6.47
N GLY A 297 -5.89 1.50 6.34
CA GLY A 297 -5.60 0.60 7.45
C GLY A 297 -4.81 1.32 8.55
N VAL A 298 -5.13 1.01 9.81
CA VAL A 298 -4.48 1.53 11.01
C VAL A 298 -4.24 0.37 11.95
N GLU A 299 -2.98 0.05 12.20
CA GLU A 299 -2.60 -1.03 13.09
C GLU A 299 -2.03 -0.48 14.39
N ILE A 300 -2.51 -1.02 15.51
CA ILE A 300 -2.21 -0.56 16.85
C ILE A 300 -1.76 -1.75 17.69
N PRO A 301 -0.53 -1.74 18.23
CA PRO A 301 -0.05 -2.81 19.08
C PRO A 301 -0.78 -2.82 20.43
N LEU A 302 -1.17 -4.01 20.88
CA LEU A 302 -1.84 -4.24 22.17
C LEU A 302 -0.87 -4.63 23.28
N SER A 303 0.20 -5.36 22.95
CA SER A 303 1.22 -5.78 23.91
C SER A 303 2.54 -6.07 23.21
N LYS A 304 3.57 -6.43 23.97
CA LYS A 304 4.87 -6.87 23.44
C LYS A 304 4.83 -8.22 22.70
N ASP A 305 3.70 -8.95 22.75
CA ASP A 305 3.56 -10.31 22.20
C ASP A 305 3.04 -10.32 20.75
N ASN A 306 3.36 -9.29 19.95
CA ASN A 306 2.92 -9.13 18.56
C ASN A 306 1.39 -9.13 18.35
N LYS A 307 0.61 -8.84 19.39
CA LYS A 307 -0.83 -8.66 19.27
C LYS A 307 -1.14 -7.25 18.82
N SER A 308 -2.02 -7.10 17.84
CA SER A 308 -2.49 -5.79 17.38
C SER A 308 -4.00 -5.77 17.17
N LYS A 309 -4.55 -4.56 17.19
CA LYS A 309 -5.83 -4.22 16.59
C LYS A 309 -5.56 -3.62 15.24
N VAL A 310 -6.29 -4.06 14.24
CA VAL A 310 -6.30 -3.40 12.94
C VAL A 310 -7.65 -2.82 12.68
N TYR A 311 -7.66 -1.53 12.41
CA TYR A 311 -8.81 -0.77 12.02
C TYR A 311 -8.71 -0.39 10.54
N LEU A 312 -9.87 -0.14 9.93
CA LEU A 312 -9.97 0.47 8.61
C LEU A 312 -10.72 1.78 8.76
N ALA A 313 -10.00 2.89 8.70
CA ALA A 313 -10.57 4.23 8.70
C ALA A 313 -11.16 4.52 7.31
N ILE A 314 -12.36 5.09 7.26
CA ILE A 314 -13.16 5.33 6.06
C ILE A 314 -13.27 6.84 5.86
N PHE A 315 -13.03 7.30 4.64
CA PHE A 315 -13.06 8.70 4.28
C PHE A 315 -13.94 8.94 3.07
N ASP A 316 -14.68 10.05 3.08
CA ASP A 316 -15.46 10.48 1.91
C ASP A 316 -14.55 10.98 0.77
N LYS A 317 -15.15 11.34 -0.37
CA LYS A 317 -14.46 11.89 -1.54
C LYS A 317 -13.61 13.14 -1.27
N ASN A 318 -13.87 13.86 -0.18
CA ASN A 318 -13.13 15.04 0.23
C ASN A 318 -12.08 14.70 1.29
N PHE A 319 -11.83 13.43 1.59
CA PHE A 319 -10.98 12.93 2.67
C PHE A 319 -11.44 13.34 4.08
N ASN A 320 -12.73 13.58 4.30
CA ASN A 320 -13.25 13.70 5.66
C ASN A 320 -13.46 12.30 6.24
N ASN A 321 -13.04 12.08 7.48
CA ASN A 321 -13.32 10.80 8.16
C ASN A 321 -14.84 10.67 8.35
N ILE A 322 -15.39 9.56 7.87
CA ILE A 322 -16.81 9.20 7.99
C ILE A 322 -17.04 7.92 8.78
N GLY A 323 -15.96 7.26 9.20
CA GLY A 323 -16.01 6.26 10.26
C GLY A 323 -14.81 5.35 10.30
N GLU A 324 -14.87 4.36 11.18
CA GLU A 324 -13.82 3.36 11.34
C GLU A 324 -14.43 2.02 11.74
N VAL A 325 -13.76 0.93 11.36
CA VAL A 325 -14.19 -0.42 11.69
C VAL A 325 -13.00 -1.23 12.18
N LEU A 326 -13.21 -2.03 13.23
CA LEU A 326 -12.22 -3.01 13.68
C LEU A 326 -12.26 -4.23 12.75
N ILE A 327 -11.15 -4.49 12.04
CA ILE A 327 -10.99 -5.62 11.13
C ILE A 327 -10.62 -6.89 11.90
N TYR A 328 -9.69 -6.79 12.86
CA TYR A 328 -9.36 -7.88 13.77
C TYR A 328 -8.71 -7.38 15.06
N GLU A 329 -8.82 -8.18 16.12
CA GLU A 329 -8.17 -8.00 17.43
C GLU A 329 -7.53 -9.33 17.87
N SER A 330 -6.20 -9.35 17.99
CA SER A 330 -5.39 -10.47 18.51
C SER A 330 -5.44 -11.78 17.69
N ASP A 331 -4.92 -12.87 18.27
CA ASP A 331 -4.03 -13.93 17.74
C ASP A 331 -4.44 -14.75 16.49
N LYS A 332 -5.57 -14.43 15.86
CA LYS A 332 -5.90 -14.92 14.52
C LYS A 332 -6.12 -13.72 13.61
N LEU A 333 -5.23 -13.56 12.62
CA LEU A 333 -5.48 -12.71 11.47
C LEU A 333 -6.77 -13.19 10.82
N THR A 334 -7.91 -12.52 11.06
CA THR A 334 -9.18 -12.92 10.42
C THR A 334 -9.16 -12.53 8.95
N TYR A 335 -8.58 -11.37 8.64
CA TYR A 335 -8.57 -10.79 7.29
C TYR A 335 -7.18 -10.33 6.89
N ASN A 336 -6.82 -10.56 5.63
CA ASN A 336 -5.59 -10.08 5.02
C ASN A 336 -5.85 -8.79 4.25
N LEU A 337 -5.51 -7.65 4.86
CA LEU A 337 -5.63 -6.33 4.22
C LEU A 337 -4.66 -6.10 3.08
N LEU A 338 -3.68 -6.98 2.79
CA LEU A 338 -2.91 -6.93 1.54
C LEU A 338 -3.65 -7.54 0.34
N ASN A 339 -4.83 -8.11 0.61
CA ASN A 339 -5.62 -8.83 -0.35
C ASN A 339 -7.11 -8.46 -0.23
N ALA A 340 -7.41 -7.25 -0.68
CA ALA A 340 -8.77 -6.77 -0.83
C ALA A 340 -8.98 -6.12 -2.20
N PHE A 341 -10.22 -6.13 -2.68
CA PHE A 341 -10.64 -5.50 -3.93
C PHE A 341 -12.09 -5.02 -3.85
N PHE A 342 -12.48 -4.14 -4.78
CA PHE A 342 -13.84 -3.61 -4.85
C PHE A 342 -14.55 -4.17 -6.09
N THR A 343 -15.80 -4.59 -5.91
CA THR A 343 -16.78 -4.78 -6.99
C THR A 343 -17.89 -3.73 -6.85
N SER A 344 -18.84 -3.69 -7.78
CA SER A 344 -20.02 -2.84 -7.64
C SER A 344 -20.87 -3.15 -6.40
N GLU A 345 -20.66 -4.32 -5.77
CA GLU A 345 -21.36 -4.73 -4.55
C GLU A 345 -20.68 -4.23 -3.27
N GLY A 346 -19.39 -3.91 -3.30
CA GLY A 346 -18.63 -3.47 -2.13
C GLY A 346 -17.22 -4.04 -2.05
N MET A 347 -16.65 -3.97 -0.85
CA MET A 347 -15.29 -4.43 -0.58
C MET A 347 -15.28 -5.93 -0.29
N TRP A 348 -14.47 -6.68 -1.03
CA TRP A 348 -14.14 -8.06 -0.75
C TRP A 348 -12.77 -8.11 -0.08
N ILE A 349 -12.67 -8.78 1.07
CA ILE A 349 -11.43 -8.92 1.83
C ILE A 349 -11.13 -10.40 2.01
N GLN A 350 -9.89 -10.81 1.75
CA GLN A 350 -9.47 -12.19 1.96
C GLN A 350 -9.63 -12.56 3.45
N ARG A 351 -10.42 -13.58 3.73
CA ARG A 351 -10.47 -14.24 5.04
C ARG A 351 -9.36 -15.28 5.10
N ILE A 352 -8.54 -15.22 6.14
CA ILE A 352 -7.54 -16.27 6.40
C ILE A 352 -8.26 -17.46 7.05
N THR A 353 -8.03 -18.65 6.51
CA THR A 353 -8.61 -19.90 7.01
C THR A 353 -7.50 -20.91 7.27
N ASP A 354 -7.77 -21.91 8.12
CA ASP A 354 -6.83 -23.03 8.34
C ASP A 354 -6.80 -24.01 7.14
N ASN A 355 -7.70 -23.84 6.17
CA ASN A 355 -7.79 -24.67 4.98
C ASN A 355 -6.95 -24.08 3.84
N GLU A 356 -5.75 -24.63 3.66
CA GLU A 356 -4.80 -24.19 2.62
C GLU A 356 -5.27 -24.49 1.18
N ASP A 357 -6.29 -25.34 1.01
CA ASP A 357 -6.84 -25.72 -0.29
C ASP A 357 -7.94 -24.77 -0.79
N GLU A 358 -8.19 -23.65 -0.11
CA GLU A 358 -9.14 -22.64 -0.55
C GLU A 358 -8.62 -21.21 -0.35
N LEU A 359 -9.02 -20.35 -1.27
CA LEU A 359 -8.91 -18.92 -1.17
C LEU A 359 -10.29 -18.34 -0.87
N VAL A 360 -10.44 -17.75 0.31
CA VAL A 360 -11.73 -17.26 0.80
C VAL A 360 -11.75 -15.74 0.87
N TYR A 361 -12.81 -15.13 0.36
CA TYR A 361 -13.12 -13.71 0.51
C TYR A 361 -14.51 -13.53 1.09
N ASP A 362 -14.65 -12.52 1.95
CA ASP A 362 -15.95 -12.06 2.40
C ASP A 362 -16.25 -10.68 1.82
N LEU A 363 -17.46 -10.51 1.29
CA LEU A 363 -18.04 -9.21 0.98
C LEU A 363 -18.46 -8.57 2.30
N VAL A 364 -17.85 -7.44 2.64
CA VAL A 364 -18.08 -6.77 3.91
C VAL A 364 -18.91 -5.50 3.72
N GLU A 365 -19.84 -5.29 4.63
CA GLU A 365 -20.54 -4.03 4.83
C GLU A 365 -20.18 -3.45 6.19
N PHE A 366 -20.08 -2.13 6.27
CA PHE A 366 -19.77 -1.41 7.51
C PHE A 366 -21.06 -0.83 8.08
N VAL A 367 -21.61 -1.50 9.09
CA VAL A 367 -22.86 -1.09 9.74
C VAL A 367 -22.56 -0.37 11.04
N SER A 368 -23.27 0.73 11.32
CA SER A 368 -23.11 1.46 12.59
C SER A 368 -23.49 0.58 13.78
N GLU A 369 -22.70 0.64 14.86
CA GLU A 369 -22.97 -0.06 16.12
C GLU A 369 -24.24 0.41 16.85
#